data_AF-A0AAV4EBD0-F1
#
_entry.id   AF-A0AAV4EBD0-F1
#
_cell.length_a   1.000
_cell.length_b   1.000
_cell.length_c   1.000
_cell.angle_alpha   90.00
_cell.angle_beta   90.00
_cell.angle_gamma   90.00
#
_symmetry.space_group_name_H-M   'P 1'
#
loop_
_entity.id
_entity.type
_entity.pdbx_description
1 polymer ?
#
loop_
_entity_poly.entity_id
_entity_poly.type
_entity_poly.pdbx_seq_one_letter_code
_entity_poly.pdbx_strand_id
1 'polypeptide(L)'
;MEPKARTVIALVKNDITTLEIEVNTVDRAEIIGTKLHFQDKNNSVYNYYGPPEKELALHAMVVSDQCNVVGDFNCHPPNWGYENQDARGEEVEDWQTNMSLLLLKTFVVARRIYQSFIHAHG
;
A
#
# COMPACT_ATOMS: atom_id res chain seq x y z
N MET A 1 -17.24 26.91 -4.88
CA MET A 1 -17.22 25.60 -4.20
C MET A 1 -15.81 25.46 -3.67
N GLU A 2 -15.62 25.43 -2.35
CA GLU A 2 -14.28 25.28 -1.77
C GLU A 2 -13.74 23.89 -2.11
N PRO A 3 -12.44 23.75 -2.44
CA PRO A 3 -11.85 22.44 -2.66
C PRO A 3 -11.95 21.62 -1.36
N LYS A 4 -12.49 20.40 -1.47
CA LYS A 4 -12.49 19.44 -0.36
C LYS A 4 -11.04 19.21 0.07
N ALA A 5 -10.73 19.45 1.35
CA ALA A 5 -9.44 19.14 1.92
C ALA A 5 -9.17 17.63 1.76
N ARG A 6 -7.98 17.27 1.25
CA ARG A 6 -7.55 15.87 1.17
C ARG A 6 -7.05 15.41 2.54
N THR A 7 -7.47 14.22 2.94
CA THR A 7 -7.05 13.57 4.20
C THR A 7 -5.73 12.84 4.06
N VAL A 8 -5.32 12.53 2.82
CA VAL A 8 -4.05 11.88 2.50
C VAL A 8 -3.02 12.90 2.02
N ILE A 9 -1.79 12.77 2.51
CA ILE A 9 -0.63 13.57 2.10
C ILE A 9 0.55 12.64 1.79
N ALA A 10 1.30 12.92 0.74
CA ALA A 10 2.58 12.29 0.45
C ALA A 10 3.67 13.36 0.33
N LEU A 11 4.78 13.17 1.04
CA LEU A 11 5.96 14.02 0.94
C LEU A 11 7.11 13.18 0.40
N VAL A 12 7.70 13.64 -0.70
CA VAL A 12 8.84 12.99 -1.35
C VAL A 12 10.04 13.94 -1.31
N LYS A 13 11.24 13.40 -1.13
CA LYS A 13 12.47 14.18 -1.22
C LYS A 13 12.58 14.84 -2.60
N ASN A 14 13.04 16.08 -2.63
CA ASN A 14 13.06 16.93 -3.83
C ASN A 14 14.03 16.46 -4.92
N ASP A 15 14.96 15.56 -4.60
CA ASP A 15 15.91 14.94 -5.52
C ASP A 15 15.41 13.60 -6.10
N ILE A 16 14.22 13.13 -5.70
CA ILE A 16 13.57 11.94 -6.26
C ILE A 16 12.60 12.37 -7.35
N THR A 17 12.80 11.86 -8.56
CA THR A 17 11.86 12.06 -9.67
C THR A 17 10.58 11.28 -9.41
N THR A 18 9.44 11.96 -9.54
CA THR A 18 8.11 11.38 -9.33
C THR A 18 7.20 11.56 -10.53
N LEU A 19 6.36 10.57 -10.80
CA LEU A 19 5.23 10.67 -11.74
C LEU A 19 3.94 10.31 -11.02
N GLU A 20 2.90 11.12 -11.16
CA GLU A 20 1.57 10.80 -10.63
C GLU A 20 0.99 9.57 -11.35
N ILE A 21 0.32 8.72 -10.59
CA ILE A 21 -0.51 7.63 -11.12
C ILE A 21 -1.95 8.06 -10.93
N GLU A 22 -2.69 8.17 -12.04
CA GLU A 22 -4.12 8.41 -11.99
C GLU A 22 -4.83 7.23 -11.33
N VAL A 23 -5.65 7.53 -10.34
CA VAL A 23 -6.44 6.55 -9.58
C VAL A 23 -7.90 6.98 -9.60
N ASN A 24 -8.80 6.04 -9.87
CA ASN A 24 -10.23 6.29 -9.85
C ASN A 24 -10.88 5.45 -8.76
N THR A 25 -11.31 6.09 -7.69
CA THR A 25 -11.92 5.44 -6.54
C THR A 25 -13.44 5.55 -6.51
N VAL A 26 -14.06 6.27 -7.46
CA VAL A 26 -15.51 6.57 -7.47
C VAL A 26 -15.97 7.16 -6.12
N ASP A 27 -15.16 8.06 -5.53
CA ASP A 27 -15.35 8.66 -4.18
C ASP A 27 -15.43 7.64 -3.02
N ARG A 28 -14.94 6.41 -3.19
CA ARG A 28 -14.94 5.39 -2.12
C ARG A 28 -13.76 5.51 -1.17
N ALA A 29 -12.64 6.02 -1.67
CA ALA A 29 -11.39 6.18 -0.93
C ALA A 29 -10.63 7.42 -1.41
N GLU A 30 -9.67 7.87 -0.62
CA GLU A 30 -8.68 8.85 -1.02
C GLU A 30 -7.35 8.14 -1.24
N ILE A 31 -6.78 8.30 -2.44
CA ILE A 31 -5.53 7.62 -2.82
C ILE A 31 -4.61 8.63 -3.51
N ILE A 32 -3.35 8.65 -3.09
CA ILE A 32 -2.25 9.26 -3.85
C ILE A 32 -1.41 8.14 -4.43
N GLY A 33 -1.45 7.97 -5.75
CA GLY A 33 -0.58 7.06 -6.48
C GLY A 33 0.62 7.80 -7.06
N THR A 34 1.83 7.29 -6.87
CA THR A 34 3.06 7.92 -7.37
C THR A 34 4.09 6.87 -7.77
N LYS A 35 4.67 7.00 -8.96
CA LYS A 35 5.89 6.27 -9.34
C LYS A 35 7.10 7.06 -8.89
N LEU A 36 7.93 6.44 -8.07
CA LEU A 36 9.25 6.93 -7.65
C LEU A 36 10.30 6.32 -8.56
N HIS A 37 11.16 7.16 -9.13
CA HIS A 37 12.32 6.71 -9.88
C HIS A 37 13.58 6.84 -9.03
N PHE A 38 14.21 5.71 -8.69
CA PHE A 38 15.43 5.67 -7.87
C PHE A 38 16.38 4.58 -8.37
N GLN A 39 17.64 4.93 -8.65
CA GLN A 39 18.67 3.98 -9.11
C GLN A 39 18.23 3.10 -10.28
N ASP A 40 17.67 3.72 -11.33
CA ASP A 40 17.16 3.06 -12.55
C ASP A 40 16.01 2.06 -12.31
N LYS A 41 15.35 2.15 -11.16
CA LYS A 41 14.17 1.35 -10.80
C LYS A 41 12.95 2.23 -10.64
N ASN A 42 11.81 1.72 -11.08
CA ASN A 42 10.50 2.35 -10.94
C ASN A 42 9.72 1.66 -9.84
N ASN A 43 9.48 2.35 -8.74
CA ASN A 43 8.68 1.83 -7.63
C ASN A 43 7.37 2.61 -7.52
N SER A 44 6.24 1.92 -7.61
CA SER A 44 4.93 2.54 -7.41
C SER A 44 4.60 2.56 -5.91
N VAL A 45 4.17 3.70 -5.41
CA VAL A 45 3.70 3.87 -4.05
C VAL A 45 2.27 4.38 -4.08
N TYR A 46 1.37 3.70 -3.38
CA TYR A 46 0.01 4.15 -3.15
C TYR A 46 -0.16 4.47 -1.67
N ASN A 47 -0.48 5.72 -1.37
CA ASN A 47 -0.92 6.13 -0.04
C ASN A 47 -2.46 6.13 -0.01
N TYR A 48 -3.03 5.19 0.75
CA TYR A 48 -4.45 4.85 0.76
C TYR A 48 -5.10 5.30 2.07
N TYR A 49 -6.23 5.98 1.97
CA TYR A 49 -7.17 6.14 3.07
C TYR A 49 -8.55 5.64 2.63
N GLY A 50 -9.00 4.56 3.26
CA GLY A 50 -10.33 4.00 3.07
C GLY A 50 -11.20 4.36 4.27
N PRO A 51 -12.14 5.31 4.16
CA PRO A 51 -13.06 5.63 5.25
C PRO A 51 -13.83 4.39 5.73
N PRO A 52 -14.10 4.25 7.04
CA PRO A 52 -14.75 3.07 7.60
C PRO A 52 -16.19 2.86 7.07
N GLU A 53 -16.86 3.94 6.66
CA GLU A 53 -18.25 3.92 6.19
C GLU A 53 -18.41 3.63 4.68
N LYS A 54 -17.31 3.52 3.93
CA LYS A 54 -17.32 3.31 2.48
C LYS A 54 -16.71 1.96 2.11
N GLU A 55 -17.15 1.40 0.99
CA GLU A 55 -16.52 0.21 0.39
C GLU A 55 -15.03 0.44 0.12
N LEU A 56 -14.22 -0.62 0.16
CA LEU A 56 -12.82 -0.54 -0.21
C LEU A 56 -12.67 -0.24 -1.71
N ALA A 57 -11.64 0.53 -2.06
CA ALA A 57 -11.32 0.86 -3.46
C ALA A 57 -10.04 0.16 -3.94
N LEU A 58 -9.82 -1.10 -3.54
CA LEU A 58 -8.57 -1.83 -3.80
C LEU A 58 -8.27 -1.96 -5.31
N HIS A 59 -9.32 -2.10 -6.12
CA HIS A 59 -9.24 -2.18 -7.58
C HIS A 59 -8.66 -0.92 -8.25
N ALA A 60 -8.65 0.23 -7.57
CA ALA A 60 -8.10 1.47 -8.09
C ALA A 60 -6.55 1.48 -8.08
N MET A 61 -5.92 0.53 -7.37
CA MET A 61 -4.47 0.41 -7.27
C MET A 61 -3.97 -0.71 -8.17
N VAL A 62 -3.12 -0.36 -9.14
CA VAL A 62 -2.46 -1.35 -10.00
C VAL A 62 -1.19 -1.82 -9.29
N VAL A 63 -1.26 -2.99 -8.65
CA VAL A 63 -0.12 -3.62 -7.97
C VAL A 63 0.74 -4.35 -9.00
N SER A 64 2.02 -3.97 -9.08
CA SER A 64 3.05 -4.58 -9.92
C SER A 64 4.26 -5.03 -9.10
N ASP A 65 5.25 -5.64 -9.74
CA ASP A 65 6.45 -6.21 -9.10
C ASP A 65 7.19 -5.27 -8.14
N GLN A 66 7.18 -3.96 -8.40
CA GLN A 66 7.78 -2.93 -7.54
C GLN A 66 6.69 -1.98 -7.07
N CYS A 67 5.93 -2.44 -6.07
CA CYS A 67 4.80 -1.70 -5.53
C CYS A 67 4.82 -1.72 -4.00
N ASN A 68 4.50 -0.57 -3.41
CA ASN A 68 4.24 -0.43 -1.98
C ASN A 68 2.86 0.20 -1.81
N VAL A 69 2.04 -0.42 -0.97
CA VAL A 69 0.75 0.14 -0.59
C VAL A 69 0.80 0.43 0.90
N VAL A 70 0.55 1.67 1.26
CA VAL A 70 0.65 2.17 2.63
C VAL A 70 -0.60 2.97 2.96
N GLY A 71 -0.91 3.09 4.24
CA GLY A 71 -1.96 3.98 4.72
C GLY A 71 -2.94 3.27 5.64
N ASP A 72 -4.12 3.86 5.76
CA ASP A 72 -5.15 3.45 6.71
C ASP A 72 -6.34 2.84 5.97
N PHE A 73 -6.46 1.52 6.12
CA PHE A 73 -7.53 0.74 5.53
C PHE A 73 -8.80 0.76 6.38
N ASN A 74 -8.75 1.23 7.63
CA ASN A 74 -9.83 1.15 8.62
C ASN A 74 -10.43 -0.27 8.76
N CYS A 75 -9.58 -1.30 8.83
CA CYS A 75 -9.99 -2.68 9.01
C CYS A 75 -9.29 -3.35 10.20
N HIS A 76 -9.86 -4.46 10.67
CA HIS A 76 -9.40 -5.18 11.87
C HIS A 76 -9.09 -6.67 11.59
N PRO A 77 -8.24 -7.01 10.61
CA PRO A 77 -7.94 -8.42 10.32
C PRO A 77 -7.20 -9.11 11.48
N PRO A 78 -7.42 -10.40 11.81
CA PRO A 78 -6.75 -11.05 12.95
C PRO A 78 -5.25 -11.24 12.77
N ASN A 79 -4.79 -11.46 11.53
CA ASN A 79 -3.34 -11.47 11.27
C ASN A 79 -2.73 -10.10 11.57
N TRP A 80 -3.60 -9.06 11.73
CA TRP A 80 -3.53 -7.75 12.40
C TRP A 80 -2.90 -7.70 13.80
N GLY A 81 -3.18 -8.73 14.59
CA GLY A 81 -3.17 -8.65 16.05
C GLY A 81 -4.51 -8.20 16.63
N TYR A 82 -5.58 -8.12 15.82
CA TYR A 82 -6.93 -7.87 16.31
C TYR A 82 -7.59 -9.17 16.76
N GLU A 83 -8.48 -9.08 17.76
CA GLU A 83 -9.14 -10.26 18.33
C GLU A 83 -10.22 -10.85 17.42
N ASN A 84 -10.85 -10.02 16.59
CA ASN A 84 -11.99 -10.40 15.74
C ASN A 84 -11.76 -9.91 14.31
N GLN A 85 -12.09 -10.75 13.33
CA GLN A 85 -12.09 -10.38 11.90
C GLN A 85 -13.36 -9.63 11.55
N ASP A 86 -13.23 -8.43 10.98
CA ASP A 86 -14.31 -7.80 10.23
C ASP A 86 -14.25 -8.22 8.75
N ALA A 87 -15.39 -8.20 8.06
CA ALA A 87 -15.49 -8.55 6.63
C ALA A 87 -14.55 -7.69 5.76
N ARG A 88 -14.27 -6.46 6.21
CA ARG A 88 -13.33 -5.55 5.58
C ARG A 88 -11.89 -6.03 5.70
N GLY A 89 -11.50 -6.55 6.86
CA GLY A 89 -10.20 -7.15 7.10
C GLY A 89 -10.00 -8.42 6.28
N GLU A 90 -11.02 -9.26 6.16
CA GLU A 90 -11.04 -10.42 5.24
C GLU A 90 -10.80 -10.00 3.79
N GLU A 91 -11.52 -8.99 3.28
CA GLU A 91 -11.31 -8.48 1.92
C GLU A 91 -9.88 -7.97 1.69
N VAL A 92 -9.28 -7.27 2.68
CA VAL A 92 -7.89 -6.80 2.59
C VAL A 92 -6.89 -7.96 2.62
N GLU A 93 -7.12 -8.99 3.44
CA GLU A 93 -6.25 -10.18 3.51
C GLU A 93 -6.31 -11.01 2.22
N ASP A 94 -7.50 -11.19 1.65
CA ASP A 94 -7.69 -11.85 0.35
C ASP A 94 -6.98 -11.08 -0.76
N TRP A 95 -7.15 -9.77 -0.80
CA TRP A 95 -6.46 -8.92 -1.77
C TRP A 95 -4.93 -8.96 -1.58
N GLN A 96 -4.44 -8.91 -0.33
CA GLN A 96 -3.02 -9.05 -0.01
C GLN A 96 -2.46 -10.36 -0.58
N THR A 97 -3.18 -11.47 -0.39
CA THR A 97 -2.78 -12.80 -0.87
C THR A 97 -2.79 -12.85 -2.40
N ASN A 98 -3.86 -12.38 -3.03
CA ASN A 98 -4.02 -12.39 -4.49
C ASN A 98 -2.96 -11.55 -5.21
N MET A 99 -2.52 -10.45 -4.58
CA MET A 99 -1.50 -9.55 -5.13
C MET A 99 -0.08 -9.91 -4.69
N SER A 100 0.11 -11.02 -3.96
CA SER A 100 1.42 -11.44 -3.41
C SER A 100 2.12 -10.37 -2.58
N LEU A 101 1.36 -9.59 -1.79
CA LEU A 101 1.88 -8.53 -0.95
C LEU A 101 2.38 -9.07 0.40
N LEU A 102 3.50 -8.53 0.87
CA LEU A 102 4.01 -8.80 2.22
C LEU A 102 3.56 -7.72 3.20
N LEU A 103 2.87 -8.12 4.25
CA LEU A 103 2.49 -7.24 5.35
C LEU A 103 3.71 -6.80 6.18
N LEU A 104 3.92 -5.49 6.29
CA LEU A 104 4.93 -4.89 7.17
C LEU A 104 4.24 -4.14 8.31
N LYS A 105 4.53 -4.54 9.55
CA LYS A 105 3.83 -4.05 10.75
C LYS A 105 4.67 -3.43 11.84
N THR A 106 5.89 -3.91 11.96
CA THR A 106 6.84 -3.41 12.95
C THR A 106 8.20 -3.37 12.29
N PHE A 107 9.04 -2.43 12.68
CA PHE A 107 10.39 -2.21 12.14
C PHE A 107 11.37 -3.39 12.38
N VAL A 108 10.90 -4.59 12.74
CA VAL A 108 11.75 -5.75 13.08
C VAL A 108 12.07 -6.64 11.87
N VAL A 109 11.49 -6.43 10.68
CA VAL A 109 11.80 -7.25 9.49
C VAL A 109 12.54 -6.47 8.40
N ALA A 110 13.62 -5.78 8.77
CA ALA A 110 14.70 -5.48 7.82
C ALA A 110 15.69 -6.66 7.66
N ARG A 111 15.54 -7.75 8.45
CA ARG A 111 16.53 -8.85 8.53
C ARG A 111 16.17 -10.17 7.83
N ARG A 112 15.16 -10.22 6.95
CA ARG A 112 14.84 -11.45 6.19
C ARG A 112 14.95 -11.32 4.66
N ILE A 113 15.89 -10.50 4.18
CA ILE A 113 16.42 -10.60 2.79
C ILE A 113 17.79 -11.34 2.77
N TYR A 114 18.24 -11.93 3.88
CA TYR A 114 19.59 -12.55 3.95
C TYR A 114 19.67 -14.07 3.72
N GLN A 115 18.56 -14.82 3.62
CA GLN A 115 18.65 -16.29 3.46
C GLN A 115 18.72 -16.78 2.00
N SER A 116 18.42 -15.95 1.01
CA SER A 116 18.54 -16.35 -0.41
C SER A 116 19.94 -16.14 -1.01
N PHE A 117 20.88 -15.53 -0.28
CA PHE A 117 22.25 -15.31 -0.77
C PHE A 117 23.25 -16.41 -0.35
N ILE A 118 22.95 -17.24 0.65
CA ILE A 118 23.87 -18.30 1.11
C ILE A 118 23.67 -19.64 0.38
N HIS A 119 22.55 -19.85 -0.33
CA HIS A 119 22.33 -21.08 -1.12
C HIS A 119 22.65 -20.94 -2.61
N ALA A 120 22.99 -19.74 -3.10
CA ALA A 120 23.33 -19.56 -4.51
C ALA A 120 24.83 -19.75 -4.81
N HIS A 121 25.73 -19.69 -3.81
CA HIS A 121 27.19 -19.80 -3.97
C HIS A 121 27.82 -20.75 -2.92
N GLY A 122 27.15 -21.87 -2.61
CA GLY A 122 27.70 -22.99 -1.87
C GLY A 122 27.94 -24.18 -2.78
#